data_AF-A6LYH9-F1
#
_entry.id   AF-A6LYH9-F1
#
_cell.length_a   1.000
_cell.length_b   1.000
_cell.length_c   1.000
_cell.angle_alpha   90.00
_cell.angle_beta   90.00
_cell.angle_gamma   90.00
#
_symmetry.space_group_name_H-M   'P 1'
#
loop_
_entity.id
_entity.type
_entity.pdbx_description
1 polymer ?
#
loop_
_entity_poly.entity_id
_entity_poly.type
_entity_poly.pdbx_seq_one_letter_code
_entity_poly.pdbx_strand_id
1 'polypeptide(L)'
;MIHELKITPNNYKVIRDGSKTFELVKYNRDFSVRDILVFQECEDSSGYTGRKIVKEISYVSNKGEDGLSEEFCILGLKNTLCVELKNIDSNEITLMNQLRKVEKENNEFETAVVKNHVNRAVEEFWDKVQSSLGALEQIGIKADIVIQDYPKHLEKIRSELPHKV
;
A
#
# COMPACT_ATOMS: atom_id res chain seq x y z
N MET A 1 9.04 -10.02 7.55
CA MET A 1 8.50 -9.89 8.92
C MET A 1 7.66 -8.60 9.01
N ILE A 2 6.72 -8.49 9.96
CA ILE A 2 5.94 -7.26 10.17
C ILE A 2 6.38 -6.61 11.49
N HIS A 3 6.68 -5.31 11.46
CA HIS A 3 7.07 -4.53 12.62
C HIS A 3 6.10 -3.38 12.84
N GLU A 4 5.53 -3.28 14.04
CA GLU A 4 4.69 -2.15 14.43
C GLU A 4 5.51 -1.07 15.13
N LEU A 5 5.41 0.16 14.65
CA LEU A 5 6.15 1.32 15.18
C LEU A 5 5.19 2.47 15.49
N LYS A 6 5.37 3.11 16.64
CA LYS A 6 4.68 4.36 16.98
C LYS A 6 5.33 5.53 16.27
N ILE A 7 4.53 6.43 15.72
CA ILE A 7 5.00 7.70 15.16
C ILE A 7 4.10 8.86 15.57
N THR A 8 4.67 10.06 15.59
CA THR A 8 3.93 11.29 15.86
C THR A 8 3.03 11.67 14.67
N PRO A 9 2.01 12.51 14.86
CA PRO A 9 1.20 13.01 13.75
C PRO A 9 1.98 13.75 12.67
N ASN A 10 3.06 14.44 13.07
CA ASN A 10 3.92 15.12 12.12
C ASN A 10 4.65 14.13 11.21
N ASN A 11 5.26 13.08 11.78
CA ASN A 11 5.89 12.01 11.01
C ASN A 11 4.86 11.26 10.16
N TYR A 12 3.66 11.02 10.68
CA TYR A 12 2.57 10.37 9.93
C TYR A 12 2.26 11.14 8.66
N LYS A 13 2.09 12.46 8.77
CA LYS A 13 1.78 13.32 7.62
C LYS A 13 2.86 13.23 6.53
N VAL A 14 4.13 13.40 6.89
CA VAL A 14 5.25 13.43 5.91
C VAL A 14 5.66 12.05 5.38
N ILE A 15 5.40 10.96 6.12
CA ILE A 15 5.61 9.60 5.62
C ILE A 15 4.47 9.19 4.68
N ARG A 16 3.23 9.62 4.98
CA ARG A 16 2.06 9.37 4.13
C ARG A 16 2.19 10.08 2.79
N ASP A 17 2.54 11.36 2.79
CA ASP A 17 2.68 12.15 1.56
C ASP A 17 3.93 11.79 0.73
N GLY A 18 4.86 11.03 1.32
CA GLY A 18 6.08 10.55 0.66
C GLY A 18 7.24 11.54 0.69
N SER A 19 7.10 12.68 1.36
CA SER A 19 8.18 13.67 1.54
C SER A 19 9.29 13.14 2.46
N LYS A 20 8.93 12.25 3.40
CA LYS A 20 9.88 11.51 4.25
C LYS A 20 9.90 10.05 3.84
N THR A 21 11.01 9.65 3.22
CA THR A 21 11.23 8.29 2.67
C THR A 21 12.17 7.45 3.51
N PHE A 22 12.40 7.83 4.77
CA PHE A 22 13.26 7.09 5.70
C PHE A 22 12.79 7.27 7.15
N GLU A 23 13.08 6.30 8.02
CA GLU A 23 12.86 6.42 9.47
C GLU A 23 14.11 6.05 10.27
N LEU A 24 14.44 6.85 11.27
CA LEU A 24 15.50 6.56 12.24
C LEU A 24 14.88 5.80 13.41
N VAL A 25 15.36 4.58 13.66
CA VAL A 25 14.78 3.69 14.67
C VAL A 25 15.86 3.18 15.59
N LYS A 26 15.55 3.06 16.89
CA LYS A 26 16.44 2.37 17.84
C LYS A 26 16.53 0.91 17.43
N TYR A 27 17.75 0.41 17.22
CA TYR A 27 18.00 -0.98 16.85
C TYR A 27 17.84 -1.87 18.08
N ASN A 28 16.60 -2.21 18.40
CA ASN A 28 16.25 -3.14 19.48
C ASN A 28 15.67 -4.46 18.97
N ARG A 29 15.64 -4.62 17.65
CA ARG A 29 15.15 -5.79 16.93
C ARG A 29 15.84 -5.82 15.57
N ASP A 30 15.89 -7.00 14.96
CA ASP A 30 16.47 -7.14 13.63
C ASP A 30 15.48 -6.65 12.57
N PHE A 31 15.93 -5.76 11.71
CA PHE A 31 15.20 -5.29 10.54
C PHE A 31 15.89 -5.78 9.27
N SER A 32 15.11 -6.21 8.29
CA SER A 32 15.62 -6.66 6.99
C SER A 32 14.93 -5.94 5.84
N VAL A 33 15.64 -5.80 4.72
CA VAL A 33 15.02 -5.36 3.46
C VAL A 33 13.86 -6.30 3.11
N ARG A 34 12.76 -5.74 2.60
CA ARG A 34 11.45 -6.38 2.36
C ARG A 34 10.61 -6.69 3.61
N ASP A 35 11.06 -6.33 4.81
CA ASP A 35 10.16 -6.30 5.96
C ASP A 35 9.09 -5.22 5.79
N ILE A 36 7.97 -5.40 6.49
CA ILE A 36 6.84 -4.48 6.48
C ILE A 36 6.84 -3.67 7.77
N LEU A 37 6.76 -2.35 7.66
CA LEU A 37 6.52 -1.44 8.76
C LEU A 37 5.06 -1.03 8.78
N VAL A 38 4.40 -1.22 9.92
CA VAL A 38 3.09 -0.66 10.22
C VAL A 38 3.29 0.50 11.20
N PHE A 39 3.28 1.71 10.65
CA PHE A 39 3.36 2.92 11.43
C PHE A 39 2.00 3.26 12.02
N GLN A 40 1.93 3.39 13.35
CA GLN A 40 0.73 3.72 14.10
C GLN A 40 0.87 5.14 14.65
N GLU A 41 -0.04 6.02 14.25
CA GLU A 41 -0.02 7.39 14.74
C GLU A 41 -0.44 7.45 16.22
N CYS A 42 0.37 8.11 17.02
CA CYS A 42 0.17 8.30 18.45
C CYS A 42 0.45 9.76 18.83
N GLU A 43 -0.48 10.38 19.52
CA GLU A 43 -0.32 11.68 20.17
C GLU A 43 0.04 11.48 21.64
N ASP A 44 0.89 12.35 22.19
CA ASP A 44 1.30 12.25 23.60
C ASP A 44 0.12 12.49 24.57
N SER A 45 -0.85 13.31 24.16
CA SER A 45 -2.01 13.70 24.99
C SER A 45 -3.15 12.70 24.95
N SER A 46 -3.41 12.09 23.78
CA SER A 46 -4.62 11.30 23.51
C SER A 46 -4.32 9.82 23.20
N GLY A 47 -3.05 9.46 23.03
CA GLY A 47 -2.62 8.10 22.69
C GLY A 47 -2.78 7.80 21.20
N TYR A 48 -3.07 6.54 20.87
CA TYR A 48 -3.23 6.12 19.49
C TYR A 48 -4.48 6.74 18.86
N THR A 49 -4.32 7.35 17.68
CA THR A 49 -5.45 7.93 16.94
C THR A 49 -6.22 6.89 16.11
N GLY A 50 -5.66 5.69 15.96
CA GLY A 50 -6.16 4.62 15.10
C GLY A 50 -5.67 4.69 13.65
N ARG A 51 -5.04 5.79 13.23
CA ARG A 51 -4.50 5.93 11.87
C ARG A 51 -3.22 5.12 11.69
N LYS A 52 -3.10 4.45 10.54
CA LYS A 52 -1.95 3.59 10.20
C LYS A 52 -1.42 3.84 8.80
N ILE A 53 -0.11 3.65 8.60
CA ILE A 53 0.53 3.64 7.28
C ILE A 53 1.38 2.38 7.18
N VAL A 54 1.28 1.69 6.04
CA VAL A 54 2.09 0.51 5.75
C VAL A 54 3.19 0.89 4.74
N LYS A 55 4.45 0.54 5.06
CA LYS A 55 5.60 0.69 4.17
C LYS A 55 6.41 -0.60 4.10
N GLU A 56 7.09 -0.82 2.99
CA GLU A 56 8.15 -1.84 2.86
C GLU A 56 9.51 -1.19 3.18
N ILE A 57 10.37 -1.92 3.90
CA ILE A 57 11.77 -1.53 4.09
C ILE A 57 12.54 -1.77 2.79
N SER A 58 13.04 -0.70 2.17
CA SER A 58 13.87 -0.77 0.96
C SER A 58 15.37 -0.75 1.24
N TYR A 59 15.76 -0.30 2.44
CA TYR A 59 17.17 -0.16 2.85
C TYR A 59 17.29 -0.23 4.37
N VAL A 60 18.41 -0.77 4.87
CA VAL A 60 18.78 -0.76 6.30
C VAL A 60 20.22 -0.29 6.38
N SER A 61 20.49 0.78 7.13
CA SER A 61 21.86 1.25 7.34
C SER A 61 22.63 0.37 8.30
N ASN A 62 23.96 0.36 8.17
CA ASN A 62 24.84 -0.09 9.24
C ASN A 62 24.70 0.84 10.45
N LYS A 63 24.94 0.30 11.65
CA LYS A 63 24.95 1.06 12.90
C LYS A 63 26.34 1.62 13.13
N GLY A 64 26.47 2.74 13.84
CA GLY A 64 27.79 3.30 14.19
C GLY A 64 28.54 3.96 13.01
N GLU A 65 28.00 3.91 11.80
CA GLU A 65 28.61 4.48 10.59
C GLU A 65 28.01 5.85 10.25
N ASP A 66 28.72 6.67 9.47
CA ASP A 66 28.25 7.96 8.96
C ASP A 66 27.74 8.95 10.03
N GLY A 67 28.33 8.90 11.24
CA GLY A 67 27.94 9.74 12.36
C GLY A 67 26.69 9.24 13.11
N LEU A 68 26.19 8.06 12.77
CA LEU A 68 25.09 7.40 13.47
C LEU A 68 25.58 6.73 14.76
N SER A 69 24.78 6.78 15.83
CA SER A 69 25.05 6.00 17.04
C SER A 69 24.87 4.49 16.77
N GLU A 70 25.63 3.65 17.47
CA GLU A 70 25.49 2.19 17.41
C GLU A 70 24.12 1.67 17.86
N GLU A 71 23.37 2.49 18.61
CA GLU A 71 22.02 2.14 19.07
C GLU A 71 20.93 2.34 18.01
N PHE A 72 21.24 2.95 16.87
CA PHE A 72 20.24 3.33 15.87
C PHE A 72 20.57 2.80 14.48
N CYS A 73 19.53 2.62 13.68
CA CYS A 73 19.63 2.37 12.24
C CYS A 73 18.66 3.27 11.47
N ILE A 74 18.97 3.52 10.20
CA ILE A 74 18.08 4.20 9.26
C ILE A 74 17.43 3.14 8.38
N LEU A 75 16.10 3.21 8.29
CA LEU A 75 15.29 2.36 7.43
C LEU A 75 14.79 3.17 6.23
N GLY A 76 15.17 2.78 5.02
CA GLY A 76 14.58 3.32 3.79
C GLY A 76 13.16 2.81 3.63
N LEU A 77 12.24 3.70 3.28
CA LEU A 77 10.81 3.42 3.13
C LEU A 77 10.44 3.40 1.66
N LYS A 78 9.70 2.37 1.27
CA LYS A 78 9.08 2.25 -0.04
C LYS A 78 7.58 2.14 0.14
N ASN A 79 6.84 2.84 -0.73
CA ASN A 79 5.39 2.69 -0.78
C ASN A 79 5.06 1.25 -1.17
N THR A 80 4.49 0.51 -0.23
CA THR A 80 3.60 -0.60 -0.56
C THR A 80 2.37 -0.01 -1.21
N LEU A 81 1.91 -0.55 -2.34
CA LEU A 81 0.59 -0.20 -2.88
C LEU A 81 -0.45 -0.60 -1.83
N CYS A 82 -0.82 0.33 -0.95
CA CYS A 82 -1.88 0.14 0.02
C CYS A 82 -3.18 0.61 -0.63
N VAL A 83 -3.94 -0.34 -1.18
CA VAL A 83 -5.36 -0.13 -1.46
C VAL A 83 -6.09 -0.41 -0.15
N GLU A 84 -6.54 0.64 0.54
CA GLU A 84 -7.49 0.48 1.64
C GLU A 84 -8.87 0.20 1.05
N LEU A 85 -9.38 -1.01 1.24
CA LEU A 85 -10.76 -1.33 0.91
C LEU A 85 -11.67 -0.64 1.93
N LYS A 86 -12.46 0.33 1.46
CA LYS A 86 -13.60 0.82 2.23
C LYS A 86 -14.72 -0.21 2.11
N ASN A 87 -15.00 -0.92 3.21
CA ASN A 87 -16.23 -1.69 3.33
C ASN A 87 -17.41 -0.73 3.29
N ILE A 88 -18.10 -0.69 2.15
CA ILE A 88 -19.42 -0.08 2.04
C ILE A 88 -20.38 -1.17 2.52
N ASP A 89 -21.18 -0.84 3.56
CA ASP A 89 -22.03 -1.77 4.33
C ASP A 89 -22.57 -2.97 3.54
N SER A 90 -22.20 -4.16 4.02
CA SER A 90 -22.42 -5.47 3.40
C SER A 90 -23.79 -6.06 3.74
N ASN A 91 -24.86 -5.27 3.68
CA ASN A 91 -26.21 -5.83 3.74
C ASN A 91 -26.69 -6.11 2.30
N GLU A 92 -26.59 -7.39 1.91
CA GLU A 92 -27.17 -8.00 0.70
C GLU A 92 -26.63 -7.56 -0.66
N ILE A 93 -25.32 -7.70 -0.91
CA ILE A 93 -24.81 -7.64 -2.29
C ILE A 93 -24.38 -9.03 -2.73
N THR A 94 -25.15 -9.65 -3.63
CA THR A 94 -24.78 -10.92 -4.27
C THR A 94 -23.51 -10.75 -5.12
N LEU A 95 -22.73 -11.82 -5.31
CA LEU A 95 -21.57 -11.84 -6.22
C LEU A 95 -21.91 -11.25 -7.60
N MET A 96 -23.11 -11.54 -8.12
CA MET A 96 -23.59 -10.99 -9.39
C MET A 96 -23.69 -9.47 -9.41
N ASN A 97 -24.12 -8.86 -8.31
CA ASN A 97 -24.18 -7.40 -8.19
C ASN A 97 -22.77 -6.79 -8.11
N GLN A 98 -21.82 -7.47 -7.46
CA GLN A 98 -20.42 -7.02 -7.47
C GLN A 98 -19.80 -7.11 -8.86
N LEU A 99 -20.04 -8.20 -9.60
CA LEU A 99 -19.54 -8.33 -10.98
C LEU A 99 -20.14 -7.28 -11.94
N ARG A 100 -21.43 -6.97 -11.79
CA ARG A 100 -22.06 -5.85 -12.53
C ARG A 100 -21.43 -4.51 -12.19
N LYS A 101 -21.06 -4.31 -10.92
CA LYS A 101 -20.34 -3.10 -10.51
C LYS A 101 -18.97 -3.02 -11.19
N VAL A 102 -18.21 -4.11 -11.20
CA VAL A 102 -16.91 -4.16 -11.92
C VAL A 102 -17.06 -3.77 -13.39
N GLU A 103 -18.10 -4.28 -14.07
CA GLU A 103 -18.39 -3.91 -15.46
C GLU A 103 -18.71 -2.42 -15.61
N LYS A 104 -19.51 -1.87 -14.71
CA LYS A 104 -19.84 -0.44 -14.68
C LYS A 104 -18.58 0.43 -14.52
N GLU A 105 -17.76 0.16 -13.51
CA GLU A 105 -16.55 0.95 -13.24
C GLU A 105 -15.54 0.84 -14.41
N ASN A 106 -15.46 -0.32 -15.08
CA ASN A 106 -14.65 -0.47 -16.30
C ASN A 106 -15.10 0.48 -17.41
N ASN A 107 -16.41 0.57 -17.68
CA ASN A 107 -16.95 1.44 -18.71
C ASN A 107 -16.71 2.93 -18.41
N GLU A 108 -16.82 3.32 -17.14
CA GLU A 108 -16.58 4.70 -16.70
C GLU A 108 -15.10 5.08 -16.83
N PHE A 109 -14.19 4.18 -16.43
CA PHE A 109 -12.75 4.33 -16.63
C PHE A 109 -12.39 4.48 -18.11
N GLU A 110 -12.85 3.57 -18.97
CA GLU A 110 -12.60 3.63 -20.41
C GLU A 110 -13.10 4.94 -21.03
N THR A 111 -14.30 5.37 -20.64
CA THR A 111 -14.88 6.64 -21.09
C THR A 111 -14.01 7.83 -20.66
N ALA A 112 -13.50 7.85 -19.42
CA ALA A 112 -12.66 8.92 -18.92
C ALA A 112 -11.30 8.97 -19.64
N VAL A 113 -10.70 7.81 -19.93
CA VAL A 113 -9.45 7.69 -20.67
C VAL A 113 -9.63 8.18 -22.11
N VAL A 114 -10.66 7.72 -22.82
CA VAL A 114 -10.95 8.12 -24.21
C VAL A 114 -11.20 9.63 -24.31
N LYS A 115 -11.83 10.23 -23.30
CA LYS A 115 -12.05 11.69 -23.23
C LYS A 115 -10.83 12.47 -22.75
N ASN A 116 -9.71 11.81 -22.45
CA ASN A 116 -8.49 12.41 -21.90
C ASN A 116 -8.73 13.22 -20.60
N HIS A 117 -9.69 12.79 -19.79
CA HIS A 117 -10.01 13.43 -18.51
C HIS A 117 -9.12 12.86 -17.41
N VAL A 118 -7.87 13.32 -17.33
CA VAL A 118 -6.82 12.73 -16.47
C VAL A 118 -7.26 12.48 -15.02
N ASN A 119 -7.78 13.50 -14.32
CA ASN A 119 -8.18 13.36 -12.92
C ASN A 119 -9.29 12.33 -12.75
N ARG A 120 -10.27 12.36 -13.66
CA ARG A 120 -11.38 11.40 -13.65
C ARG A 120 -10.89 10.00 -13.99
N ALA A 121 -10.01 9.83 -14.96
CA ALA A 121 -9.45 8.53 -15.30
C ALA A 121 -8.71 7.90 -14.11
N VAL A 122 -8.01 8.70 -13.29
CA VAL A 122 -7.37 8.22 -12.06
C VAL A 122 -8.40 7.83 -11.00
N GLU A 123 -9.45 8.61 -10.80
CA GLU A 123 -10.56 8.30 -9.88
C GLU A 123 -11.25 6.98 -10.26
N GLU A 124 -11.71 6.88 -11.51
CA GLU A 124 -12.43 5.71 -12.04
C GLU A 124 -11.53 4.46 -12.06
N PHE A 125 -10.20 4.62 -12.22
CA PHE A 125 -9.26 3.51 -12.08
C PHE A 125 -9.27 2.94 -10.66
N TRP A 126 -9.31 3.79 -9.63
CA TRP A 126 -9.37 3.32 -8.25
C TRP A 126 -10.71 2.70 -7.90
N ASP A 127 -11.83 3.22 -8.43
CA ASP A 127 -13.16 2.59 -8.28
C ASP A 127 -13.21 1.21 -8.94
N LYS A 128 -12.60 1.06 -10.12
CA LYS A 128 -12.39 -0.23 -10.79
C LYS A 128 -11.58 -1.21 -9.93
N VAL A 129 -10.47 -0.76 -9.34
CA VAL A 129 -9.65 -1.60 -8.44
C VAL A 129 -10.46 -2.03 -7.22
N GLN A 130 -11.19 -1.10 -6.59
CA GLN A 130 -11.97 -1.37 -5.39
C GLN A 130 -13.12 -2.36 -5.66
N SER A 131 -13.87 -2.18 -6.75
CA SER A 131 -14.95 -3.10 -7.13
C SER A 131 -14.43 -4.51 -7.45
N SER A 132 -13.28 -4.61 -8.12
CA SER A 132 -12.66 -5.89 -8.46
C SER A 132 -12.20 -6.63 -7.20
N LEU A 133 -11.58 -5.93 -6.26
CA LEU A 133 -11.19 -6.51 -4.96
C LEU A 133 -12.42 -6.90 -4.13
N GLY A 134 -13.50 -6.11 -4.16
CA GLY A 134 -14.76 -6.48 -3.51
C GLY A 134 -15.38 -7.76 -4.07
N ALA A 135 -15.29 -7.98 -5.39
CA ALA A 135 -15.73 -9.23 -6.01
C ALA A 135 -14.87 -10.44 -5.59
N LEU A 136 -13.55 -10.24 -5.46
CA LEU A 136 -12.62 -11.27 -4.95
C LEU A 136 -12.90 -11.62 -3.48
N GLU A 137 -13.25 -10.63 -2.67
CA GLU A 137 -13.59 -10.85 -1.26
C GLU A 137 -14.86 -11.72 -1.11
N GLN A 138 -15.84 -11.59 -2.00
CA GLN A 138 -17.04 -12.45 -2.02
C GLN A 138 -16.72 -13.94 -2.21
N ILE A 139 -15.56 -14.28 -2.77
CA ILE A 139 -15.09 -15.66 -2.92
C ILE A 139 -13.96 -16.01 -1.93
N GLY A 140 -13.74 -15.16 -0.92
CA GLY A 140 -12.77 -15.38 0.16
C GLY A 140 -11.33 -14.95 -0.16
N ILE A 141 -11.10 -14.27 -1.28
CA ILE A 141 -9.78 -13.76 -1.65
C ILE A 141 -9.66 -12.31 -1.20
N LYS A 142 -8.88 -12.09 -0.14
CA LYS A 142 -8.63 -10.76 0.43
C LYS A 142 -7.57 -9.99 -0.36
N ALA A 143 -7.60 -8.66 -0.27
CA ALA A 143 -6.68 -7.78 -1.01
C ALA A 143 -5.19 -7.98 -0.67
N ASP A 144 -4.87 -8.37 0.57
CA ASP A 144 -3.51 -8.70 0.99
C ASP A 144 -2.95 -9.91 0.22
N ILE A 145 -3.77 -10.91 -0.05
CA ILE A 145 -3.42 -12.07 -0.88
C ILE A 145 -3.12 -11.61 -2.33
N VAL A 146 -3.97 -10.75 -2.89
CA VAL A 146 -3.79 -10.22 -4.27
C VAL A 146 -2.48 -9.46 -4.40
N ILE A 147 -2.14 -8.62 -3.42
CA ILE A 147 -0.91 -7.82 -3.43
C ILE A 147 0.33 -8.71 -3.27
N GLN A 148 0.27 -9.75 -2.44
CA GLN A 148 1.38 -10.70 -2.27
C GLN A 148 1.74 -11.43 -3.57
N ASP A 149 0.78 -11.62 -4.47
CA ASP A 149 0.98 -12.26 -5.77
C ASP A 149 1.46 -11.29 -6.87
N TYR A 150 1.51 -9.98 -6.61
CA TYR A 150 1.97 -8.98 -7.59
C TYR A 150 3.39 -9.23 -8.15
N PRO A 151 4.39 -9.68 -7.38
CA PRO A 151 5.70 -10.04 -7.92
C PRO A 151 5.64 -11.14 -9.00
N LYS A 152 4.77 -12.16 -8.82
CA LYS A 152 4.57 -13.21 -9.82
C LYS A 152 3.96 -12.65 -11.11
N HIS A 153 3.04 -11.70 -10.98
CA HIS A 153 2.47 -11.00 -12.13
C HIS A 153 3.52 -10.19 -12.90
N LEU A 154 4.47 -9.53 -12.21
CA LEU A 154 5.58 -8.82 -12.86
C LEU A 154 6.51 -9.77 -13.62
N GLU A 155 6.80 -10.95 -13.06
CA GLU A 155 7.59 -11.98 -13.75
C GLU A 155 6.89 -12.46 -15.02
N LYS A 156 5.58 -12.69 -14.96
CA LYS A 156 4.76 -13.03 -16.14
C LYS A 156 4.87 -11.96 -17.22
N ILE A 157 4.65 -10.68 -16.89
CA ILE A 157 4.76 -9.58 -17.88
C ILE A 157 6.16 -9.56 -18.51
N ARG A 158 7.22 -9.73 -17.73
CA ARG A 158 8.60 -9.78 -18.24
C ARG A 158 8.83 -10.92 -19.22
N SER A 159 8.19 -12.08 -18.97
CA SER A 159 8.27 -13.24 -19.86
C SER A 159 7.43 -13.11 -21.14
N GLU A 160 6.40 -12.27 -21.12
CA GLU A 160 5.47 -12.06 -22.25
C GLU A 160 5.88 -10.87 -23.15
N LEU A 161 6.77 -10.00 -22.69
CA LEU A 161 7.35 -8.95 -23.52
C LEU A 161 8.25 -9.62 -24.58
N PRO A 162 7.95 -9.49 -25.89
CA PRO A 162 8.82 -10.03 -26.91
C PRO A 162 10.21 -9.41 -26.72
N HIS A 163 11.26 -10.24 -26.76
CA HIS A 163 12.63 -9.77 -26.87
C HIS A 163 12.72 -8.84 -28.07
N LYS A 164 12.59 -7.53 -27.85
CA LYS A 164 12.89 -6.52 -28.85
C LYS A 164 14.41 -6.58 -29.03
N VAL A 165 14.82 -7.37 -30.03
CA VAL A 165 16.15 -7.30 -30.66
C VAL A 165 16.24 -5.97 -31.40
#